data_AF-A0A429IAY8-F1
#
_entry.id   AF-A0A429IAY8-F1
#
_cell.length_a   1.000
_cell.length_b   1.000
_cell.length_c   1.000
_cell.angle_alpha   90.00
_cell.angle_beta   90.00
_cell.angle_gamma   90.00
#
_symmetry.space_group_name_H-M   'P 1'
#
loop_
_entity.id
_entity.type
_entity.pdbx_description
1 polymer ?
#
loop_
_entity_poly.entity_id
_entity_poly.type
_entity_poly.pdbx_seq_one_letter_code
_entity_poly.pdbx_strand_id
1 'polypeptide(L)'
;MELTVETRAQWPPPDDPAARLPEVPRFETSAFAPLLVAVGERCLTDRYGTPPLPPDIGPRTALVLAATRGDMVTQTAIDDAVAGRRQVPKPLLFQNVPSTALGHLSAVWGLTGPLVATLAIGDPLAAARGTAARLLATGDADQVLAIAADPGDGPGTPGTAWAHLFTTGNP
;
A
#
# COMPACT_ATOMS: atom_id res chain seq x y z
N MET A 1 8.69 -3.94 23.15
CA MET A 1 7.44 -3.22 22.80
C MET A 1 6.58 -4.19 22.04
N GLU A 2 5.36 -4.42 22.52
CA GLU A 2 4.39 -5.31 21.85
C GLU A 2 3.51 -4.48 20.92
N LEU A 3 3.33 -4.98 19.69
CA LEU A 3 2.46 -4.34 18.69
C LEU A 3 1.06 -4.90 18.83
N THR A 4 0.08 -4.00 18.96
CA THR A 4 -1.33 -4.33 18.86
C THR A 4 -1.80 -4.14 17.42
N VAL A 5 -2.63 -5.06 16.92
CA VAL A 5 -3.32 -4.92 15.64
C VAL A 5 -4.72 -4.40 15.93
N GLU A 6 -5.00 -3.15 15.56
CA GLU A 6 -6.31 -2.52 15.76
C GLU A 6 -7.34 -3.04 14.75
N THR A 7 -6.92 -3.18 13.50
CA THR A 7 -7.74 -3.71 12.41
C THR A 7 -6.85 -4.32 11.33
N ARG A 8 -7.47 -5.15 10.49
CA ARG A 8 -6.84 -5.83 9.36
C ARG A 8 -7.78 -5.85 8.16
N ALA A 9 -7.20 -5.70 6.99
CA ALA A 9 -7.85 -5.98 5.72
C ALA A 9 -6.96 -6.89 4.88
N GLN A 10 -7.57 -7.60 3.94
CA GLN A 10 -6.85 -8.39 2.96
C GLN A 10 -7.54 -8.32 1.60
N TRP A 11 -6.76 -8.61 0.57
CA TRP A 11 -7.20 -8.80 -0.80
C TRP A 11 -6.69 -10.15 -1.34
N PRO A 12 -7.55 -10.96 -1.97
CA PRO A 12 -8.99 -10.74 -2.13
C PRO A 12 -9.74 -10.78 -0.77
N PRO A 13 -10.83 -10.00 -0.64
CA PRO A 13 -11.72 -10.05 0.53
C PRO A 13 -12.21 -11.48 0.80
N PRO A 14 -12.12 -12.00 2.03
CA PRO A 14 -12.61 -13.35 2.34
C PRO A 14 -14.14 -13.44 2.31
N ASP A 15 -14.81 -12.32 2.52
CA ASP A 15 -16.27 -12.11 2.49
C ASP A 15 -16.81 -11.75 1.09
N ASP A 16 -15.96 -11.28 0.18
CA ASP A 16 -16.30 -11.05 -1.22
C ASP A 16 -15.15 -11.44 -2.17
N PRO A 17 -14.99 -12.73 -2.47
CA PRO A 17 -13.94 -13.20 -3.38
C PRO A 17 -14.09 -12.69 -4.82
N ALA A 18 -15.26 -12.15 -5.19
CA ALA A 18 -15.55 -11.60 -6.51
C ALA A 18 -15.37 -10.07 -6.57
N ALA A 19 -14.92 -9.45 -5.47
CA ALA A 19 -14.67 -8.03 -5.40
C ALA A 19 -13.74 -7.58 -6.53
N ARG A 20 -14.05 -6.40 -7.10
CA ARG A 20 -13.22 -5.75 -8.10
C ARG A 20 -12.43 -4.63 -7.45
N LEU A 21 -11.20 -4.45 -7.91
CA LEU A 21 -10.41 -3.30 -7.48
C LEU A 21 -11.10 -2.00 -7.91
N PRO A 22 -10.99 -0.93 -7.10
CA PRO A 22 -11.48 0.38 -7.47
C PRO A 22 -10.68 0.91 -8.67
N GLU A 23 -11.33 1.75 -9.47
CA GLU A 23 -10.62 2.56 -10.46
C GLU A 23 -9.86 3.66 -9.72
N VAL A 24 -8.53 3.64 -9.81
CA VAL A 24 -7.70 4.71 -9.24
C VAL A 24 -7.19 5.57 -10.39
N PRO A 25 -7.62 6.84 -10.50
CA PRO A 25 -7.21 7.70 -11.59
C PRO A 25 -5.70 7.73 -11.76
N ARG A 26 -5.23 7.65 -13.01
CA ARG A 26 -3.80 7.60 -13.40
C ARG A 26 -3.10 6.28 -13.12
N PHE A 27 -3.78 5.22 -12.66
CA PHE A 27 -3.23 3.86 -12.54
C PHE A 27 -4.02 2.88 -13.41
N GLU A 28 -3.82 2.99 -14.72
CA GLU A 28 -4.64 2.28 -15.72
C GLU A 28 -3.94 1.04 -16.31
N THR A 29 -2.62 0.93 -16.11
CA THR A 29 -1.80 -0.13 -16.75
C THR A 29 -1.70 -1.40 -15.90
N SER A 30 -1.71 -1.24 -14.58
CA SER A 30 -1.45 -2.33 -13.64
C SER A 30 -2.43 -2.29 -12.47
N ALA A 31 -2.80 -3.48 -12.01
CA ALA A 31 -3.62 -3.67 -10.83
C ALA A 31 -2.84 -3.43 -9.51
N PHE A 32 -1.52 -3.23 -9.54
CA PHE A 32 -0.71 -3.12 -8.33
C PHE A 32 -1.08 -1.91 -7.47
N ALA A 33 -1.10 -0.69 -8.02
CA ALA A 33 -1.48 0.48 -7.26
C ALA A 33 -2.95 0.43 -6.78
N PRO A 34 -3.94 0.08 -7.63
CA PRO A 34 -5.32 -0.16 -7.17
C PRO A 34 -5.44 -1.21 -6.07
N LEU A 35 -4.62 -2.27 -6.07
CA LEU A 35 -4.57 -3.28 -5.01
C LEU A 35 -4.15 -2.66 -3.67
N LEU A 36 -3.07 -1.88 -3.66
CA LEU A 36 -2.57 -1.23 -2.44
C LEU A 36 -3.59 -0.22 -1.89
N VAL A 37 -4.23 0.55 -2.78
CA VAL A 37 -5.30 1.49 -2.40
C VAL A 37 -6.47 0.72 -1.80
N ALA A 38 -6.99 -0.31 -2.47
CA ALA A 38 -8.15 -1.06 -2.01
C ALA A 38 -7.97 -1.64 -0.60
N VAL A 39 -6.83 -2.29 -0.34
CA VAL A 39 -6.59 -2.91 0.97
C VAL A 39 -6.33 -1.87 2.06
N GLY A 40 -5.64 -0.78 1.72
CA GLY A 40 -5.38 0.32 2.64
C GLY A 40 -6.65 1.08 3.03
N GLU A 41 -7.48 1.44 2.05
CA GLU A 41 -8.77 2.11 2.29
C GLU A 41 -9.70 1.24 3.11
N ARG A 42 -9.80 -0.06 2.78
CA ARG A 42 -10.63 -0.99 3.55
C ARG A 42 -10.21 -1.05 5.02
N CYS A 43 -8.91 -1.11 5.29
CA CYS A 43 -8.37 -1.12 6.65
C CYS A 43 -8.71 0.19 7.39
N LEU A 44 -8.53 1.34 6.76
CA LEU A 44 -8.83 2.63 7.38
C LEU A 44 -10.33 2.85 7.57
N THR A 45 -11.16 2.45 6.60
CA THR A 45 -12.62 2.54 6.68
C THR A 45 -13.18 1.69 7.80
N ASP A 46 -12.65 0.48 8.01
CA ASP A 46 -13.09 -0.37 9.13
C ASP A 46 -12.87 0.30 10.49
N ARG A 47 -11.77 1.06 10.65
CA ARG A 47 -11.43 1.72 11.93
C ARG A 47 -12.00 3.12 12.10
N TYR A 48 -12.10 3.89 11.02
CA TYR A 48 -12.36 5.33 11.05
C TYR A 48 -13.58 5.75 10.22
N GLY A 49 -14.19 4.84 9.46
CA GLY A 49 -15.31 5.13 8.59
C GLY A 49 -14.89 5.82 7.30
N THR A 50 -15.06 7.13 7.22
CA THR A 50 -14.83 7.91 5.99
C THR A 50 -13.60 8.79 6.09
N PRO A 51 -12.85 8.99 4.99
CA PRO A 51 -11.75 9.96 4.95
C PRO A 51 -12.24 11.42 5.08
N PRO A 52 -11.36 12.36 5.46
CA PRO A 52 -9.99 12.13 5.92
C PRO A 52 -9.94 11.66 7.38
N LEU A 53 -8.77 11.21 7.84
CA LEU A 53 -8.54 10.97 9.27
C LEU A 53 -8.69 12.27 10.09
N PRO A 54 -8.98 12.17 11.39
CA PRO A 54 -8.93 13.31 12.30
C PRO A 54 -7.58 14.05 12.23
N PRO A 55 -7.56 15.40 12.33
CA PRO A 55 -6.35 16.21 12.12
C PRO A 55 -5.18 15.91 13.06
N ASP A 56 -5.45 15.36 14.24
CA ASP A 56 -4.48 14.93 15.24
C ASP A 56 -3.92 13.52 14.95
N ILE A 57 -4.66 12.71 14.20
CA ILE A 57 -4.30 11.32 13.88
C ILE A 57 -3.51 11.23 12.57
N GLY A 58 -3.95 11.91 11.52
CA GLY A 58 -3.33 11.84 10.17
C GLY A 58 -1.81 12.10 10.17
N PRO A 59 -1.33 13.20 10.78
CA PRO A 59 0.10 13.49 10.89
C PRO A 59 0.90 12.51 11.75
N ARG A 60 0.22 11.74 12.60
CA ARG A 60 0.82 10.73 13.49
C ARG A 60 0.61 9.31 13.00
N THR A 61 0.12 9.15 11.77
CA THR A 61 -0.07 7.85 11.12
C THR A 61 1.01 7.65 10.06
N ALA A 62 1.92 6.70 10.30
CA ALA A 62 2.86 6.29 9.26
C ALA A 62 2.22 5.33 8.26
N LEU A 63 2.75 5.34 7.04
CA LEU A 63 2.37 4.46 5.96
C LEU A 63 3.57 3.60 5.53
N VAL A 64 3.44 2.29 5.68
CA VAL A 64 4.50 1.33 5.36
C VAL A 64 4.03 0.40 4.26
N LEU A 65 4.88 0.17 3.25
CA LEU A 65 4.71 -0.87 2.25
C LEU A 65 5.91 -1.82 2.27
N ALA A 66 5.61 -3.11 2.26
CA ALA A 66 6.55 -4.16 1.93
C ALA A 66 5.94 -5.04 0.83
N ALA A 67 6.55 -5.06 -0.35
CA ALA A 67 6.08 -5.90 -1.45
C ALA A 67 7.12 -6.94 -1.84
N THR A 68 6.72 -8.13 -2.28
CA THR A 68 7.66 -9.14 -2.80
C THR A 68 8.39 -8.64 -4.05
N ARG A 69 7.69 -7.82 -4.86
CA ARG A 69 8.14 -7.29 -6.15
C ARG A 69 7.55 -5.89 -6.37
N GLY A 70 8.12 -5.16 -7.33
CA GLY A 70 7.56 -3.90 -7.82
C GLY A 70 6.42 -4.13 -8.82
N ASP A 71 6.01 -3.07 -9.51
CA ASP A 71 4.99 -3.14 -10.56
C ASP A 71 5.55 -3.73 -11.87
N MET A 72 5.66 -5.07 -11.89
CA MET A 72 6.24 -5.79 -13.03
C MET A 72 5.45 -5.61 -14.33
N VAL A 73 4.14 -5.35 -14.24
CA VAL A 73 3.29 -5.11 -15.41
C VAL A 73 3.64 -3.77 -16.05
N THR A 74 3.70 -2.70 -15.24
CA THR A 74 4.10 -1.38 -15.74
C THR A 74 5.56 -1.41 -16.22
N GLN A 75 6.45 -2.11 -15.51
CA GLN A 75 7.84 -2.31 -15.95
C GLN A 75 7.92 -2.99 -17.33
N THR A 76 7.16 -4.07 -17.55
CA THR A 76 7.12 -4.78 -18.85
C THR A 76 6.64 -3.86 -19.97
N ALA A 77 5.62 -3.04 -19.72
CA ALA A 77 5.13 -2.07 -20.71
C ALA A 77 6.18 -1.00 -21.07
N ILE A 78 7.00 -0.58 -20.09
CA ILE A 78 8.13 0.32 -20.31
C ILE A 78 9.19 -0.39 -21.17
N ASP A 79 9.55 -1.62 -20.83
CA ASP A 79 10.57 -2.40 -21.53
C ASP A 79 10.17 -2.66 -23.00
N ASP A 80 8.91 -2.98 -23.26
CA ASP A 80 8.36 -3.16 -24.61
C ASP A 80 8.42 -1.88 -25.46
N ALA A 81 8.15 -0.72 -24.86
CA ALA A 81 8.27 0.56 -25.53
C ALA A 81 9.72 0.88 -25.89
N VAL A 82 10.65 0.62 -24.97
CA VAL A 82 12.09 0.80 -25.19
C VAL A 82 12.62 -0.14 -26.27
N ALA A 83 12.32 -1.44 -26.17
CA ALA A 83 12.72 -2.45 -27.16
C ALA A 83 12.18 -2.13 -28.55
N GLY A 84 10.95 -1.62 -28.62
CA GLY A 84 10.31 -1.16 -29.84
C GLY A 84 10.82 0.19 -30.37
N ARG A 85 11.79 0.83 -29.71
CA ARG A 85 12.28 2.20 -30.01
C ARG A 85 11.16 3.24 -30.10
N ARG A 86 10.08 3.04 -29.34
CA ARG A 86 8.95 3.97 -29.22
C ARG A 86 9.17 4.90 -28.04
N GLN A 87 8.48 6.03 -28.05
CA GLN A 87 8.47 6.91 -26.89
C GLN A 87 7.78 6.21 -25.72
N VAL A 88 8.46 6.09 -24.58
CA VAL A 88 7.85 5.61 -23.33
C VAL A 88 6.83 6.65 -22.87
N PRO A 89 5.55 6.29 -22.69
CA PRO A 89 4.55 7.20 -22.15
C PRO A 89 4.98 7.69 -20.76
N LYS A 90 5.11 9.01 -20.58
CA LYS A 90 5.52 9.64 -19.32
C LYS A 90 4.75 9.14 -18.08
N PRO A 91 3.43 8.88 -18.14
CA PRO A 91 2.68 8.38 -16.97
C PRO A 91 3.22 7.05 -16.43
N LEU A 92 3.74 6.16 -17.28
CA LEU A 92 4.24 4.84 -16.84
C LEU A 92 5.45 4.98 -15.90
N LEU A 93 6.31 5.98 -16.12
CA LEU A 93 7.47 6.22 -15.26
C LEU A 93 7.07 6.62 -13.84
N PHE A 94 5.94 7.30 -13.67
CA PHE A 94 5.42 7.68 -12.35
C PHE A 94 4.62 6.55 -11.70
N GLN A 95 3.89 5.75 -12.49
CA GLN A 95 3.10 4.62 -12.01
C GLN A 95 3.98 3.47 -11.49
N ASN A 96 5.16 3.27 -12.09
CA ASN A 96 6.06 2.18 -11.73
C ASN A 96 6.74 2.35 -10.34
N VAL A 97 6.57 3.50 -9.68
CA VAL A 97 7.14 3.76 -8.37
C VAL A 97 6.15 3.31 -7.29
N PRO A 98 6.46 2.31 -6.44
CA PRO A 98 5.51 1.78 -5.44
C PRO A 98 5.00 2.84 -4.45
N SER A 99 5.78 3.88 -4.18
CA SER A 99 5.38 4.99 -3.31
C SER A 99 4.29 5.88 -3.90
N THR A 100 4.04 5.85 -5.22
CA THR A 100 2.99 6.67 -5.85
C THR A 100 1.60 6.22 -5.41
N ALA A 101 1.38 4.92 -5.25
CA ALA A 101 0.13 4.36 -4.72
C ALA A 101 -0.11 4.80 -3.27
N LEU A 102 0.95 4.80 -2.46
CA LEU A 102 0.90 5.28 -1.07
C LEU A 102 0.61 6.79 -1.01
N GLY A 103 1.15 7.58 -1.93
CA GLY A 103 0.86 9.00 -2.04
C GLY A 103 -0.62 9.29 -2.33
N HIS A 104 -1.31 8.41 -3.07
CA HIS A 104 -2.76 8.51 -3.27
C HIS A 104 -3.53 8.32 -1.95
N LEU A 105 -3.23 7.24 -1.20
CA LEU A 105 -3.81 7.00 0.11
C LEU A 105 -3.56 8.18 1.06
N SER A 106 -2.33 8.68 1.10
CA SER A 106 -1.95 9.85 1.90
C SER A 106 -2.80 11.08 1.57
N ALA A 107 -3.04 11.35 0.29
CA ALA A 107 -3.83 12.51 -0.14
C ALA A 107 -5.31 12.37 0.23
N VAL A 108 -5.90 11.18 0.03
CA VAL A 108 -7.32 10.93 0.34
C VAL A 108 -7.57 10.96 1.85
N TRP A 109 -6.69 10.30 2.62
CA TRP A 109 -6.89 10.11 4.06
C TRP A 109 -6.22 11.16 4.95
N GLY A 110 -5.48 12.11 4.38
CA GLY A 110 -4.76 13.13 5.14
C GLY A 110 -3.58 12.57 5.92
N LEU A 111 -2.91 11.53 5.41
CA LEU A 111 -1.75 10.91 6.05
C LEU A 111 -0.49 11.71 5.72
N THR A 112 0.06 12.41 6.70
CA THR A 112 1.27 13.23 6.55
C THR A 112 2.42 12.76 7.44
N GLY A 113 2.25 11.61 8.12
CA GLY A 113 3.31 10.94 8.85
C GLY A 113 4.34 10.26 7.93
N PRO A 114 5.31 9.54 8.51
CA PRO A 114 6.37 8.86 7.76
C PRO A 114 5.82 7.90 6.68
N LEU A 115 6.42 7.92 5.49
CA LEU A 115 6.10 7.01 4.39
C LEU A 115 7.34 6.18 4.05
N VAL A 116 7.22 4.85 4.15
CA VAL A 116 8.31 3.92 3.87
C VAL A 116 7.83 2.83 2.92
N ALA A 117 8.44 2.74 1.74
CA ALA A 117 8.15 1.68 0.77
C ALA A 117 9.40 0.83 0.53
N THR A 118 9.25 -0.49 0.66
CA THR A 118 10.36 -1.45 0.55
C THR A 118 9.95 -2.67 -0.27
N LEU A 119 10.95 -3.31 -0.87
CA LEU A 119 10.80 -4.68 -1.36
C LEU A 119 11.25 -5.64 -0.28
N ALA A 120 10.43 -6.64 0.02
CA ALA A 120 10.69 -7.64 1.04
C ALA A 120 11.49 -8.81 0.47
N ILE A 121 12.47 -9.27 1.24
CA ILE A 121 13.10 -10.58 1.03
C ILE A 121 12.40 -11.55 1.98
N GLY A 122 11.66 -12.52 1.43
CA GLY A 122 10.85 -13.46 2.22
C GLY A 122 9.44 -12.94 2.48
N ASP A 123 8.97 -13.05 3.73
CA ASP A 123 7.60 -12.70 4.11
C ASP A 123 7.38 -11.16 4.13
N PRO A 124 6.56 -10.61 3.22
CA PRO A 124 6.28 -9.17 3.17
C PRO A 124 5.56 -8.67 4.42
N LEU A 125 4.71 -9.48 5.06
CA LEU A 125 3.96 -9.08 6.24
C LEU A 125 4.87 -8.96 7.47
N ALA A 126 5.79 -9.91 7.64
CA ALA A 126 6.83 -9.83 8.66
C ALA A 126 7.73 -8.59 8.45
N ALA A 127 8.12 -8.30 7.20
CA ALA A 127 8.92 -7.12 6.87
C ALA A 127 8.19 -5.81 7.18
N ALA A 128 6.91 -5.68 6.78
CA ALA A 128 6.08 -4.52 7.09
C ALA A 128 5.91 -4.34 8.60
N ARG A 129 5.60 -5.41 9.33
CA ARG A 129 5.49 -5.41 10.81
C ARG A 129 6.78 -4.97 11.48
N GLY A 130 7.94 -5.45 11.00
CA GLY A 130 9.24 -5.06 11.53
C GLY A 130 9.53 -3.57 11.37
N THR A 131 9.16 -2.98 10.23
CA THR A 131 9.27 -1.53 10.01
C THR A 131 8.27 -0.74 10.87
N ALA A 132 7.02 -1.20 10.98
CA ALA A 132 6.03 -0.59 11.87
C ALA A 132 6.49 -0.57 13.33
N ALA A 133 7.07 -1.67 13.82
CA ALA A 133 7.64 -1.76 15.16
C ALA A 133 8.72 -0.71 15.42
N ARG A 134 9.58 -0.44 14.43
CA ARG A 134 10.63 0.57 14.56
C ARG A 134 10.05 1.98 14.67
N LEU A 135 9.13 2.34 13.76
CA LEU A 135 8.52 3.68 13.73
C LEU A 135 7.75 4.01 15.02
N LEU A 136 7.06 3.01 15.58
CA LEU A 136 6.37 3.15 16.86
C LEU A 136 7.34 3.26 18.02
N ALA A 137 8.45 2.51 18.00
CA ALA A 137 9.42 2.50 19.09
C ALA A 137 10.23 3.81 19.18
N THR A 138 10.45 4.47 18.05
CA THR A 138 11.12 5.78 17.97
C THR A 138 10.18 6.96 18.21
N GLY A 139 8.86 6.73 18.25
CA GLY A 139 7.86 7.79 18.37
C GLY A 139 7.70 8.61 17.08
N ASP A 140 8.19 8.11 15.94
CA ASP A 140 8.02 8.77 14.64
C ASP A 140 6.54 8.80 14.22
N ALA A 141 5.75 7.85 14.72
CA ALA A 141 4.30 7.79 14.56
C ALA A 141 3.65 7.18 15.81
N ASP A 142 2.38 7.47 16.02
CA ASP A 142 1.56 6.88 17.10
C ASP A 142 0.81 5.64 16.60
N GLN A 143 0.64 5.54 15.28
CA GLN A 143 0.12 4.35 14.61
C GLN A 143 0.72 4.16 13.22
N VAL A 144 0.64 2.93 12.69
CA VAL A 144 1.20 2.58 11.38
C VAL A 144 0.19 1.78 10.58
N LEU A 145 -0.21 2.29 9.41
CA LEU A 145 -0.84 1.48 8.38
C LEU A 145 0.25 0.74 7.60
N ALA A 146 0.41 -0.55 7.87
CA ALA A 146 1.38 -1.39 7.18
C ALA A 146 0.69 -2.27 6.14
N ILE A 147 1.10 -2.12 4.89
CA ILE A 147 0.62 -2.87 3.74
C ILE A 147 1.70 -3.86 3.31
N ALA A 148 1.33 -5.12 3.20
CA ALA A 148 2.13 -6.19 2.63
C ALA A 148 1.49 -6.64 1.32
N ALA A 149 2.27 -6.84 0.27
CA ALA A 149 1.72 -7.22 -1.03
C ALA A 149 2.59 -8.23 -1.77
N ASP A 150 1.93 -9.15 -2.48
CA ASP A 150 2.51 -9.94 -3.54
C ASP A 150 1.77 -9.60 -4.85
N PRO A 151 2.36 -8.77 -5.73
CA PRO A 151 1.72 -8.34 -6.96
C PRO A 151 1.43 -9.52 -7.89
N GLY A 152 0.32 -9.47 -8.61
CA GLY A 152 0.03 -10.42 -9.67
C GLY A 152 0.89 -10.17 -10.93
N ASP A 153 0.89 -11.15 -11.82
CA ASP A 153 1.79 -11.17 -12.99
C ASP A 153 1.19 -10.55 -14.28
N GLY A 154 -0.02 -9.99 -14.22
CA GLY A 154 -0.73 -9.47 -15.38
C GLY A 154 -1.62 -8.25 -15.08
N PRO A 155 -1.99 -7.47 -16.12
CA PRO A 155 -2.73 -6.20 -15.97
C PRO A 155 -4.05 -6.31 -15.21
N GLY A 156 -4.77 -7.43 -15.36
CA GLY A 156 -6.05 -7.70 -14.71
C GLY A 156 -5.97 -8.69 -13.54
N THR A 157 -4.76 -9.06 -13.12
CA THR A 157 -4.55 -10.00 -12.00
C THR A 157 -3.94 -9.23 -10.83
N PRO A 158 -4.72 -8.83 -9.81
CA PRO A 158 -4.24 -8.03 -8.69
C PRO A 158 -3.03 -8.61 -7.98
N GLY A 159 -3.06 -9.93 -7.72
CA GLY A 159 -2.21 -10.55 -6.71
C GLY A 159 -2.90 -10.58 -5.34
N THR A 160 -2.12 -10.61 -4.27
CA THR A 160 -2.61 -10.64 -2.89
C THR A 160 -2.02 -9.49 -2.08
N ALA A 161 -2.78 -8.98 -1.12
CA ALA A 161 -2.30 -7.97 -0.21
C ALA A 161 -2.97 -8.05 1.15
N TRP A 162 -2.30 -7.51 2.15
CA TRP A 162 -2.76 -7.40 3.54
C TRP A 162 -2.44 -6.00 4.04
N ALA A 163 -3.38 -5.40 4.78
CA ALA A 163 -3.14 -4.15 5.49
C ALA A 163 -3.45 -4.36 6.96
N HIS A 164 -2.52 -3.99 7.83
CA HIS A 164 -2.70 -4.00 9.27
C HIS A 164 -2.48 -2.60 9.81
N LEU A 165 -3.40 -2.14 10.68
CA LEU A 165 -3.20 -0.93 11.47
C LEU A 165 -2.57 -1.33 12.80
N PHE A 166 -1.34 -0.89 13.04
CA PHE A 166 -0.60 -1.16 14.26
C PHE A 166 -0.55 0.05 15.18
N THR A 167 -0.65 -0.21 16.47
CA THR A 167 -0.43 0.73 17.58
C THR A 167 0.54 0.11 18.58
N THR A 168 0.99 0.91 19.55
CA THR A 168 1.63 0.36 20.74
C THR A 168 0.56 -0.22 21.65
N GLY A 169 0.77 -1.44 22.16
CA GLY A 169 -0.10 -1.98 23.20
C GLY A 169 -0.04 -1.07 24.43
N ASN A 170 -1.20 -0.64 24.92
CA ASN A 170 -1.28 0.06 26.20
C ASN A 170 -0.76 -0.93 27.28
N PRO A 171 0.17 -0.55 28.15
CA PRO A 171 0.60 -1.41 29.26
C PRO A 171 -0.55 -1.77 30.20
#